data_AF-A0A1G3FVU5-F1
#
_entry.id   AF-A0A1G3FVU5-F1
#
_cell.length_a   1.000
_cell.length_b   1.000
_cell.length_c   1.000
_cell.angle_alpha   90.00
_cell.angle_beta   90.00
_cell.angle_gamma   90.00
#
_symmetry.space_group_name_H-M   'P 1'
#
loop_
_entity.id
_entity.type
_entity.pdbx_description
1 polymer ?
#
loop_
_entity_poly.entity_id
_entity_poly.type
_entity_poly.pdbx_seq_one_letter_code
_entity_poly.pdbx_strand_id
1 'polypeptide(L)'
;MALPFALVLAEPALAQNLDPLENMLQVIVDGLTGPIGRLIAILAVVAAGYMMFTGRLNWPLFLAIFFGVVLVFSAATIIDGFAAP
;
A
#
# COMPACT_ATOMS: atom_id res chain seq x y z
N MET A 1 -34.48 -25.60 -32.25
CA MET A 1 -34.35 -26.11 -30.86
C MET A 1 -32.91 -25.92 -30.33
N ALA A 2 -32.26 -24.78 -30.62
CA ALA A 2 -30.83 -24.57 -30.37
C ALA A 2 -30.54 -23.66 -29.15
N LEU A 3 -31.47 -23.57 -28.20
CA LEU A 3 -31.35 -22.72 -27.02
C LEU A 3 -30.59 -23.30 -25.81
N PRO A 4 -30.38 -24.64 -25.64
CA PRO A 4 -29.78 -25.12 -24.38
C PRO A 4 -28.25 -25.04 -24.33
N PHE A 5 -27.56 -24.82 -25.46
CA PHE A 5 -26.09 -24.79 -25.49
C PHE A 5 -25.50 -23.44 -25.04
N ALA A 6 -26.25 -22.34 -25.16
CA ALA A 6 -25.81 -21.02 -24.72
C ALA A 6 -25.84 -20.84 -23.20
N LEU A 7 -26.58 -21.69 -22.46
CA LEU A 7 -26.66 -21.66 -21.00
C LEU A 7 -25.49 -22.41 -20.32
N VAL A 8 -24.81 -23.32 -21.03
CA VAL A 8 -23.58 -23.99 -20.56
C VAL A 8 -22.34 -23.15 -20.87
N LEU A 9 -22.44 -22.23 -21.83
CA LEU A 9 -21.45 -21.18 -22.14
C LEU A 9 -21.75 -19.86 -21.42
N ALA A 10 -22.70 -19.85 -20.48
CA ALA A 10 -22.78 -18.79 -19.48
C ALA A 10 -21.64 -18.98 -18.45
N GLU A 11 -20.41 -18.98 -18.95
CA GLU A 11 -19.24 -18.66 -18.15
C GLU A 11 -19.50 -17.26 -17.56
N PRO A 12 -19.22 -17.05 -16.27
CA PRO A 12 -19.48 -15.77 -15.64
C PRO A 12 -18.66 -14.70 -16.37
N ALA A 13 -19.34 -13.94 -17.23
CA ALA A 13 -18.80 -12.78 -17.93
C ALA A 13 -18.65 -11.60 -16.93
N LEU A 14 -17.92 -11.84 -15.84
CA LEU A 14 -17.64 -10.90 -14.76
C LEU A 14 -16.26 -11.09 -14.10
N ALA A 15 -15.36 -11.93 -14.66
CA ALA A 15 -14.04 -12.19 -14.04
C ALA A 15 -12.93 -12.66 -15.02
N GLN A 16 -12.93 -12.21 -16.28
CA GLN A 16 -11.81 -12.51 -17.18
C GLN A 16 -10.57 -11.67 -16.80
N ASN A 17 -9.73 -12.25 -15.94
CA ASN A 17 -8.32 -11.91 -15.67
C ASN A 17 -8.04 -10.49 -15.14
N LEU A 18 -8.34 -10.23 -13.86
CA LEU A 18 -7.90 -9.03 -13.13
C LEU A 18 -6.40 -9.05 -12.75
N ASP A 19 -5.71 -10.18 -13.00
CA ASP A 19 -4.29 -10.37 -12.70
C ASP A 19 -3.41 -9.23 -13.22
N PRO A 20 -3.57 -8.67 -14.43
CA PRO A 20 -2.69 -7.60 -14.89
C PRO A 20 -2.87 -6.31 -14.08
N LEU A 21 -4.11 -6.00 -13.67
CA LEU A 21 -4.40 -4.84 -12.85
C LEU A 21 -3.86 -5.02 -11.43
N GLU A 22 -4.07 -6.20 -10.84
CA GLU A 22 -3.52 -6.54 -9.54
C GLU A 22 -1.99 -6.48 -9.52
N ASN A 23 -1.33 -7.04 -10.53
CA ASN A 23 0.13 -6.96 -10.69
C ASN A 23 0.62 -5.52 -10.84
N MET A 24 -0.07 -4.67 -11.60
CA MET A 24 0.30 -3.26 -11.73
C MET A 24 0.19 -2.52 -10.38
N LEU A 25 -0.87 -2.76 -9.62
CA LEU A 25 -1.05 -2.17 -8.29
C LEU A 25 0.01 -2.68 -7.33
N GLN A 26 0.33 -3.97 -7.36
CA GLN A 26 1.37 -4.57 -6.53
C GLN A 26 2.76 -3.98 -6.82
N VAL A 27 3.11 -3.75 -8.10
CA VAL A 27 4.38 -3.08 -8.46
C VAL A 27 4.46 -1.67 -7.87
N ILE A 28 3.34 -0.93 -7.84
CA ILE A 28 3.29 0.41 -7.24
C ILE A 28 3.47 0.30 -5.72
N VAL A 29 2.77 -0.62 -5.06
CA VAL A 29 2.90 -0.84 -3.62
C VAL A 29 4.33 -1.25 -3.26
N ASP A 30 4.92 -2.19 -4.00
CA ASP A 30 6.30 -2.64 -3.79
C ASP A 30 7.32 -1.52 -4.07
N GLY A 31 7.06 -0.67 -5.06
CA GLY A 31 7.88 0.52 -5.31
C GLY A 31 7.85 1.50 -4.12
N LEU A 32 6.69 1.73 -3.54
CA LEU A 32 6.48 2.70 -2.45
C LEU A 32 6.82 2.17 -1.05
N THR A 33 6.61 0.87 -0.80
CA THR A 33 6.76 0.24 0.52
C THR A 33 7.93 -0.74 0.59
N GLY A 34 8.53 -1.07 -0.55
CA GLY A 34 9.69 -1.94 -0.64
C GLY A 34 11.00 -1.27 -0.18
N PRO A 35 12.15 -1.84 -0.56
CA PRO A 35 13.46 -1.41 -0.06
C PRO A 35 13.76 0.07 -0.29
N ILE A 36 13.37 0.60 -1.45
CA ILE A 36 13.61 2.01 -1.82
C ILE A 36 12.76 2.93 -0.92
N GLY A 37 11.46 2.67 -0.78
CA GLY A 37 10.58 3.43 0.10
C GLY A 37 11.05 3.43 1.56
N ARG A 38 11.52 2.28 2.04
CA ARG A 38 12.10 2.16 3.39
C ARG A 38 13.34 3.04 3.58
N LEU A 39 14.22 3.13 2.59
CA LEU A 39 15.40 4.00 2.67
C LEU A 39 14.99 5.48 2.74
N ILE A 40 13.99 5.90 1.96
CA ILE A 40 13.46 7.26 2.00
C ILE A 40 12.86 7.58 3.38
N ALA A 41 12.09 6.65 3.95
CA ALA A 41 11.52 6.82 5.27
C ALA A 41 12.58 6.95 6.37
N ILE A 42 13.65 6.14 6.31
CA ILE A 42 14.79 6.26 7.23
C ILE A 42 15.42 7.64 7.11
N LEU A 43 15.65 8.15 5.89
CA LEU A 43 16.19 9.50 5.68
C LEU A 43 15.28 10.59 6.27
N ALA A 44 13.96 10.46 6.12
CA ALA A 44 13.00 11.40 6.69
C ALA A 44 13.07 11.43 8.23
N VAL A 45 13.14 10.26 8.87
CA VAL A 45 13.26 10.16 10.34
C VAL A 45 14.62 10.70 10.82
N VAL A 46 15.70 10.40 10.11
CA VAL A 46 17.04 10.92 10.42
C VAL A 46 17.08 12.45 10.30
N ALA A 47 16.48 13.02 9.25
CA ALA A 47 16.37 14.47 9.08
C ALA A 47 15.56 15.12 10.21
N ALA A 48 14.47 14.49 10.64
CA ALA A 48 13.70 14.92 11.80
C ALA A 48 14.54 14.86 13.10
N GLY A 49 15.38 13.84 13.27
CA GLY A 49 16.34 13.74 14.37
C GLY A 49 17.39 14.86 14.37
N TYR A 50 17.94 15.20 13.21
CA TYR A 50 18.86 16.34 13.09
C TYR A 50 18.18 17.67 13.43
N MET A 51 16.93 17.87 13.01
CA MET A 51 16.16 19.06 13.39
C MET A 51 15.97 19.14 14.92
N MET A 52 15.82 18.01 15.61
CA MET A 52 15.75 17.95 17.08
C MET A 52 17.02 18.49 17.74
N PHE A 53 18.20 18.13 17.24
CA PHE A 53 19.47 18.62 17.80
C PHE A 53 19.70 20.11 17.61
N THR A 54 19.18 20.71 16.54
CA THR A 54 19.30 22.16 16.31
C THR A 54 18.39 23.01 17.22
N GLY A 55 17.55 22.38 18.06
CA GLY A 55 16.61 23.09 18.94
C GLY A 55 15.46 23.79 18.21
N ARG A 56 15.38 23.64 16.88
CA ARG A 56 14.37 24.28 16.00
C ARG A 56 13.27 23.30 15.57
N LEU A 57 13.11 22.18 16.27
CA LEU A 57 12.13 21.17 15.93
C LEU A 57 10.71 21.67 16.21
N ASN A 58 9.88 21.65 15.18
CA ASN A 58 8.45 21.82 15.33
C ASN A 58 7.83 20.48 15.77
N TRP A 59 7.34 20.39 17.01
CA TRP A 59 6.75 19.17 17.58
C TRP A 59 5.64 18.54 16.71
N PRO A 60 4.65 19.33 16.22
CA PRO A 60 3.69 18.86 15.23
C PRO A 60 4.31 18.23 13.98
N LEU A 61 5.39 18.81 13.45
CA LEU A 61 6.06 18.28 12.25
C LEU A 61 6.74 16.94 12.52
N PHE A 62 7.39 16.82 13.67
CA PHE A 62 8.01 15.55 14.08
C PHE A 62 6.96 14.43 14.19
N LEU A 63 5.85 14.70 14.86
CA LEU A 63 4.75 13.73 14.98
C LEU A 63 4.16 13.38 13.61
N ALA A 64 3.95 14.36 12.73
CA ALA A 64 3.45 14.10 11.39
C ALA A 64 4.38 13.16 10.59
N ILE A 65 5.70 13.38 10.66
CA ILE A 65 6.68 12.51 10.00
C ILE A 65 6.67 11.11 10.62
N PHE A 66 6.69 11.02 11.95
CA PHE A 66 6.72 9.74 12.66
C PHE A 66 5.46 8.90 12.39
N PHE A 67 4.27 9.49 12.57
CA PHE A 67 3.01 8.81 12.29
C PHE A 67 2.86 8.49 10.79
N GLY A 68 3.30 9.37 9.90
CA GLY A 68 3.28 9.11 8.46
C GLY A 68 4.06 7.86 8.07
N VAL A 69 5.29 7.72 8.57
CA VAL A 69 6.10 6.51 8.34
C VAL A 69 5.42 5.27 8.92
N VAL A 70 4.96 5.32 10.17
CA VAL A 70 4.30 4.19 10.82
C VAL A 70 3.07 3.73 10.03
N LEU A 71 2.23 4.67 9.56
CA LEU A 71 1.02 4.35 8.80
C LEU A 71 1.32 3.72 7.44
N VAL A 72 2.33 4.22 6.71
CA VAL A 72 2.68 3.69 5.39
C VAL A 72 3.16 2.23 5.48
N PHE A 73 4.05 1.91 6.42
CA PHE A 73 4.59 0.55 6.54
C PHE A 73 3.68 -0.43 7.30
N SER A 74 2.74 0.06 8.09
CA SER A 74 1.76 -0.80 8.80
C SER A 74 0.51 -1.09 7.96
N ALA A 75 0.32 -0.40 6.83
CA ALA A 75 -0.91 -0.45 6.05
C ALA A 75 -1.36 -1.89 5.75
N ALA A 76 -0.51 -2.73 5.14
CA ALA A 76 -0.86 -4.10 4.79
C ALA A 76 -1.44 -4.88 5.99
N THR A 77 -0.73 -4.89 7.11
CA THR A 77 -1.16 -5.60 8.32
C THR A 77 -2.49 -5.10 8.90
N ILE A 78 -2.78 -3.80 8.77
CA ILE A 78 -4.03 -3.20 9.24
C ILE A 78 -5.18 -3.67 8.34
N ILE A 79 -5.02 -3.57 7.02
CA ILE A 79 -6.05 -3.97 6.06
C ILE A 79 -6.29 -5.49 6.12
N ASP A 80 -5.22 -6.30 6.18
CA ASP A 80 -5.31 -7.76 6.28
C ASP A 80 -6.04 -8.20 7.55
N GLY A 81 -5.84 -7.47 8.67
CA GLY A 81 -6.55 -7.70 9.92
C GLY A 81 -8.07 -7.47 9.84
N PHE A 82 -8.53 -6.62 8.92
CA PHE A 82 -9.96 -6.42 8.64
C PHE A 82 -10.51 -7.42 7.61
N ALA A 83 -9.65 -8.09 6.85
CA ALA A 83 -10.03 -9.07 5.83
C ALA A 83 -10.16 -10.51 6.38
N ALA A 84 -9.69 -10.77 7.60
CA ALA A 84 -9.95 -12.03 8.31
C ALA A 84 -11.46 -12.16 8.64
N PRO A 85 -12.07 -13.34 8.46
CA PRO A 85 -13.52 -13.54 8.62
C PRO A 85 -14.03 -13.31 10.04
#